data_AF-A0A8B6E6A9-F1
#
_entry.id   AF-A0A8B6E6A9-F1
#
_cell.length_a   1.000
_cell.length_b   1.000
_cell.length_c   1.000
_cell.angle_alpha   90.00
_cell.angle_beta   90.00
_cell.angle_gamma   90.00
#
_symmetry.space_group_name_H-M   'P 1'
#
loop_
_entity.id
_entity.type
_entity.pdbx_description
1 polymer ?
#
loop_
_entity_poly.entity_id
_entity_poly.type
_entity_poly.pdbx_seq_one_letter_code
_entity_poly.pdbx_strand_id
1 'polypeptide(L)'
;MTVSICWSSGQDCQFVSQIFQNTLLPKHTCDTQTDFAQPGFSYTSWLSTTGYTDATPLTGDTLDDLEEVLDIVKIYEPTSFTVVNASSNGWNDECAFGMVDLPDISPEANCTLQPHCTAIDCSIFSPRLGRSFHAAVDIDPCHARMMVQIEKMNFNVGLLEKQYGKNVGQKDLILEEIQNNCYYIFNFNRMS
;
A
#
# COMPACT_ATOMS: atom_id res chain seq x y z
N MET A 1 11.00 19.99 -24.50
CA MET A 1 10.42 20.85 -23.44
C MET A 1 11.44 21.91 -23.07
N THR A 2 11.00 23.15 -22.85
CA THR A 2 11.86 24.28 -22.47
C THR A 2 11.47 24.78 -21.10
N VAL A 3 12.44 24.90 -20.19
CA VAL A 3 12.23 25.58 -18.92
C VAL A 3 12.83 26.97 -19.05
N SER A 4 12.04 27.96 -18.68
CA SER A 4 12.44 29.36 -18.65
C SER A 4 12.28 29.94 -17.25
N ILE A 5 13.32 30.58 -16.73
CA ILE A 5 13.28 31.32 -15.47
C ILE A 5 13.35 32.80 -15.79
N CYS A 6 12.31 33.53 -15.37
CA CYS A 6 12.11 34.94 -15.70
C CYS A 6 11.90 35.70 -14.38
N TRP A 7 12.80 36.63 -14.07
CA TRP A 7 12.82 37.33 -12.78
C TRP A 7 11.95 38.61 -12.77
N SER A 8 11.41 39.03 -13.91
CA SER A 8 10.59 40.24 -14.02
C SER A 8 9.56 40.10 -15.13
N SER A 9 8.33 40.56 -14.89
CA SER A 9 7.24 40.52 -15.86
C SER A 9 7.49 41.48 -17.03
N GLY A 10 7.44 40.98 -18.27
CA GLY A 10 7.60 41.80 -19.49
C GLY A 10 9.04 42.02 -19.95
N GLN A 11 10.00 41.25 -19.42
CA GLN A 11 11.38 41.20 -19.90
C GLN A 11 11.72 39.77 -20.38
N ASP A 12 12.70 39.66 -21.28
CA ASP A 12 13.15 38.36 -21.77
C ASP A 12 13.69 37.49 -20.64
N CYS A 13 13.34 36.21 -20.64
CA CYS A 13 13.75 35.26 -19.62
C CYS A 13 15.27 35.04 -19.69
N GLN A 14 15.98 35.30 -18.60
CA GLN A 14 17.45 35.19 -18.57
C GLN A 14 17.95 33.75 -18.66
N PHE A 15 17.15 32.77 -18.22
CA PHE A 15 17.50 31.37 -18.35
C PHE A 15 16.44 30.70 -19.21
N VAL A 16 16.83 30.18 -20.36
CA VAL A 16 15.99 29.34 -21.23
C VAL A 16 16.83 28.14 -21.61
N SER A 17 16.46 26.96 -21.10
CA SER A 17 17.17 25.72 -21.39
C SER A 17 16.21 24.69 -21.98
N GLN A 18 16.61 24.06 -23.09
CA GLN A 18 15.90 22.91 -23.62
C GLN A 18 16.25 21.67 -22.80
N ILE A 19 15.37 21.30 -21.89
CA ILE A 19 15.61 20.17 -20.97
C ILE A 19 15.47 18.83 -21.69
N PHE A 20 14.61 18.77 -22.70
CA PHE A 20 14.43 17.58 -23.54
C PHE A 20 14.46 17.97 -25.01
N GLN A 21 15.49 17.53 -25.73
CA GLN A 21 15.63 17.59 -27.19
C GLN A 21 15.79 16.16 -27.70
N ASN A 22 14.79 15.66 -28.44
CA ASN A 22 14.79 14.30 -28.98
C ASN A 22 15.15 13.22 -27.94
N THR A 23 14.80 13.46 -26.67
CA THR A 23 15.13 12.58 -25.56
C THR A 23 14.03 11.53 -25.42
N LEU A 24 14.38 10.26 -25.64
CA LEU A 24 13.56 9.13 -25.23
C LEU A 24 13.69 8.97 -23.71
N LEU A 25 12.62 9.28 -22.99
CA LEU A 25 12.59 9.05 -21.55
C LEU A 25 12.59 7.54 -21.29
N PRO A 26 13.55 7.01 -20.51
CA PRO A 26 13.56 5.60 -20.17
C PRO A 26 12.27 5.29 -19.41
N LYS A 27 11.45 4.39 -19.99
CA LYS A 27 10.33 3.81 -19.28
C LYS A 27 10.93 2.91 -18.21
N HIS A 28 10.70 3.23 -16.94
CA HIS A 28 11.03 2.32 -15.84
C HIS A 28 10.42 0.96 -16.16
N THR A 29 11.23 -0.08 -16.19
CA THR A 29 10.74 -1.45 -16.36
C THR A 29 9.79 -1.71 -15.21
N CYS A 30 8.54 -2.08 -15.54
CA CYS A 30 7.58 -2.58 -14.57
C CYS A 30 8.06 -3.96 -14.13
N ASP A 31 9.10 -3.98 -13.29
CA ASP A 31 9.47 -5.20 -12.59
C ASP A 31 8.39 -5.42 -11.54
N THR A 32 7.61 -6.49 -11.69
CA THR A 32 6.58 -6.88 -10.73
C THR A 32 7.19 -7.57 -9.50
N GLN A 33 8.53 -7.65 -9.41
CA GLN A 33 9.30 -8.09 -8.25
C GLN A 33 10.11 -6.95 -7.63
N THR A 34 9.44 -5.84 -7.31
CA THR A 34 10.10 -4.76 -6.56
C THR A 34 10.29 -5.18 -5.11
N ASP A 35 11.55 -5.35 -4.70
CA ASP A 35 11.96 -5.12 -3.31
C ASP A 35 11.46 -3.74 -2.83
N PHE A 36 11.43 -3.51 -1.52
CA PHE A 36 11.09 -2.20 -0.96
C PHE A 36 11.89 -1.08 -1.65
N ALA A 37 11.22 0.03 -1.99
CA ALA A 37 11.86 1.19 -2.64
C ALA A 37 13.12 1.65 -1.88
N GLN A 38 13.08 1.56 -0.55
CA GLN A 38 14.25 1.69 0.30
C GLN A 38 14.32 0.54 1.31
N PRO A 39 15.18 -0.48 1.09
CA PRO A 39 15.39 -1.57 2.04
C PRO A 39 15.92 -1.03 3.38
N GLY A 40 15.30 -1.44 4.50
CA GLY A 40 15.71 -1.01 5.83
C GLY A 40 15.34 0.44 6.18
N PHE A 41 14.31 1.00 5.53
CA PHE A 41 13.79 2.32 5.88
C PHE A 41 13.45 2.43 7.37
N SER A 42 13.87 3.53 7.99
CA SER A 42 13.56 3.87 9.38
C SER A 42 13.03 5.29 9.43
N TYR A 43 11.76 5.44 9.81
CA TYR A 43 11.08 6.73 9.89
C TYR A 43 11.81 7.72 10.81
N THR A 44 12.20 7.28 12.00
CA THR A 44 12.91 8.13 12.97
C THR A 44 14.29 8.55 12.49
N SER A 45 15.02 7.63 11.85
CA SER A 45 16.33 7.94 11.26
C SER A 45 16.20 8.92 10.09
N TRP A 46 15.19 8.72 9.23
CA TRP A 46 14.89 9.59 8.11
C TRP A 46 14.57 11.02 8.58
N LEU A 47 13.64 11.20 9.53
CA LEU A 47 13.32 12.52 10.12
C LEU A 47 14.58 13.23 10.64
N SER A 48 15.41 12.51 11.40
CA SER A 48 16.63 13.10 11.99
C SER A 48 17.68 13.50 10.93
N THR A 49 17.73 12.80 9.80
CA THR A 49 18.71 13.03 8.73
C THR A 49 18.28 14.18 7.81
N THR A 50 16.98 14.31 7.56
CA THR A 50 16.40 15.39 6.74
C THR A 50 16.17 16.68 7.53
N GLY A 51 16.15 16.60 8.87
CA GLY A 51 15.88 17.75 9.74
C GLY A 51 14.40 18.04 9.92
N TYR A 52 13.52 17.13 9.50
CA TYR A 52 12.08 17.23 9.73
C TYR A 52 11.71 16.90 11.17
N THR A 53 10.67 17.56 11.67
CA THR A 53 10.07 17.27 12.97
C THR A 53 8.94 16.27 12.82
N ASP A 54 8.83 15.33 13.77
CA ASP A 54 7.69 14.41 13.81
C ASP A 54 6.39 15.18 14.05
N ALA A 55 5.37 14.90 13.23
CA ALA A 55 4.04 15.48 13.32
C ALA A 55 2.99 14.41 12.99
N THR A 56 1.77 14.58 13.50
CA THR A 56 0.66 13.66 13.22
C THR A 56 -0.63 14.48 13.04
N PRO A 57 -1.11 14.66 11.80
CA PRO A 57 -0.57 14.15 10.55
C PRO A 57 0.69 14.91 10.06
N LEU A 58 1.48 14.26 9.21
CA LEU A 58 2.48 14.91 8.38
C LEU A 58 1.78 15.75 7.31
N THR A 59 2.34 16.91 6.99
CA THR A 59 1.75 17.86 6.04
C THR A 59 2.83 18.61 5.27
N GLY A 60 2.48 19.16 4.11
CA GLY A 60 3.38 19.92 3.26
C GLY A 60 4.59 19.08 2.81
N ASP A 61 5.73 19.75 2.68
CA ASP A 61 6.97 19.19 2.14
C ASP A 61 7.41 17.89 2.84
N THR A 62 7.21 17.76 4.16
CA THR A 62 7.57 16.52 4.88
C THR A 62 6.77 15.31 4.42
N LEU A 63 5.48 15.49 4.12
CA LEU A 63 4.65 14.41 3.62
C LEU A 63 5.04 14.07 2.17
N ASP A 64 5.21 15.09 1.33
CA ASP A 64 5.56 14.93 -0.08
C ASP A 64 6.92 14.19 -0.23
N ASP A 65 7.93 14.60 0.54
CA ASP A 65 9.26 13.97 0.53
C ASP A 65 9.21 12.51 1.03
N LEU A 66 8.42 12.23 2.07
CA LEU A 66 8.27 10.87 2.60
C LEU A 66 7.63 9.96 1.55
N GLU A 67 6.58 10.45 0.89
CA GLU A 67 5.88 9.70 -0.14
C GLU A 67 6.74 9.43 -1.36
N GLU A 68 7.59 10.39 -1.74
CA GLU A 68 8.56 10.23 -2.83
C GLU A 68 9.63 9.20 -2.46
N VAL A 69 10.23 9.29 -1.27
CA VAL A 69 11.27 8.35 -0.81
C VAL A 69 10.75 6.92 -0.69
N LEU A 70 9.50 6.75 -0.25
CA LEU A 70 8.86 5.45 -0.13
C LEU A 70 8.19 4.98 -1.44
N ASP A 71 8.21 5.81 -2.48
CA ASP A 71 7.56 5.58 -3.77
C ASP A 71 6.04 5.29 -3.68
N ILE A 72 5.39 5.82 -2.64
CA ILE A 72 3.97 5.56 -2.34
C ILE A 72 3.05 6.33 -3.30
N VAL A 73 3.51 7.46 -3.84
CA VAL A 73 2.73 8.30 -4.79
C VAL A 73 2.25 7.50 -6.00
N LYS A 74 3.04 6.52 -6.45
CA LYS A 74 2.72 5.70 -7.64
C LYS A 74 1.62 4.69 -7.37
N ILE A 75 1.52 4.21 -6.14
CA ILE A 75 0.59 3.14 -5.77
C ILE A 75 -0.72 3.68 -5.21
N TYR A 76 -0.67 4.83 -4.55
CA TYR A 76 -1.84 5.44 -3.94
C TYR A 76 -2.89 5.74 -5.00
N GLU A 77 -4.12 5.30 -4.74
CA GLU A 77 -5.28 5.73 -5.48
C GLU A 77 -6.20 6.47 -4.53
N PRO A 78 -6.52 7.76 -4.79
CA PRO A 78 -7.61 8.42 -4.11
C PRO A 78 -8.93 7.85 -4.65
N THR A 79 -9.13 6.55 -4.52
CA THR A 79 -10.46 5.98 -4.69
C THR A 79 -11.29 6.47 -3.52
N SER A 80 -12.50 6.93 -3.85
CA SER A 80 -13.53 7.23 -2.89
C SER A 80 -14.04 5.92 -2.29
N PHE A 81 -13.26 5.32 -1.40
CA PHE A 81 -13.78 4.23 -0.59
C PHE A 81 -14.87 4.81 0.32
N THR A 82 -16.11 4.46 0.03
CA THR A 82 -17.23 4.82 0.89
C THR A 82 -17.11 4.02 2.17
N VAL A 83 -16.80 4.70 3.27
CA VAL A 83 -16.90 4.13 4.62
C VAL A 83 -18.29 3.53 4.77
N VAL A 84 -18.37 2.20 4.77
CA VAL A 84 -19.60 1.50 5.10
C VAL A 84 -19.74 1.55 6.62
N ASN A 85 -20.96 1.75 7.12
CA ASN A 85 -21.21 1.80 8.56
C ASN A 85 -20.91 0.43 9.18
N ALA A 86 -19.64 0.22 9.53
CA ALA A 86 -19.21 -0.95 10.25
C ALA A 86 -19.88 -0.99 11.63
N SER A 87 -20.14 -2.21 12.12
CA SER A 87 -20.56 -2.41 13.50
C SER A 87 -19.42 -2.07 14.47
N SER A 88 -19.68 -2.12 15.78
CA SER A 88 -18.73 -1.65 16.80
C SER A 88 -17.39 -2.39 16.81
N ASN A 89 -17.31 -3.56 16.18
CA ASN A 89 -16.09 -4.34 16.03
C ASN A 89 -15.29 -3.98 14.75
N GLY A 90 -15.75 -2.99 13.97
CA GLY A 90 -15.12 -2.54 12.72
C GLY A 90 -15.53 -3.33 11.46
N TRP A 91 -16.47 -4.28 11.57
CA TRP A 91 -16.94 -5.09 10.45
C TRP A 91 -18.32 -4.71 9.92
N ASN A 92 -18.44 -4.72 8.60
CA ASN A 92 -19.68 -4.88 7.85
C ASN A 92 -19.74 -6.33 7.34
N ASP A 93 -20.58 -7.18 7.93
CA ASP A 93 -20.70 -8.58 7.54
C ASP A 93 -21.80 -8.75 6.48
N GLU A 94 -21.40 -9.00 5.23
CA GLU A 94 -22.33 -9.30 4.13
C GLU A 94 -22.35 -10.80 3.79
N CYS A 95 -21.67 -11.64 4.58
CA CYS A 95 -21.56 -13.07 4.35
C CYS A 95 -22.94 -13.75 4.29
N ALA A 96 -23.25 -14.36 3.14
CA ALA A 96 -24.58 -14.95 2.91
C ALA A 96 -24.82 -16.26 3.68
N PHE A 97 -23.76 -16.86 4.26
CA PHE A 97 -23.82 -18.16 4.93
C PHE A 97 -24.07 -18.08 6.45
N GLY A 98 -24.34 -16.89 6.96
CA GLY A 98 -24.70 -16.65 8.37
C GLY A 98 -23.63 -15.88 9.12
N MET A 99 -23.89 -15.66 10.41
CA MET A 99 -23.06 -14.82 11.28
C MET A 99 -21.69 -15.47 11.48
N VAL A 100 -20.64 -14.79 11.02
CA VAL A 100 -19.25 -15.19 11.26
C VAL A 100 -18.76 -14.49 12.52
N ASP A 101 -18.13 -15.23 13.43
CA ASP A 101 -17.49 -14.63 14.61
C ASP A 101 -16.20 -13.92 14.15
N LEU A 102 -16.29 -12.61 13.98
CA LEU A 102 -15.21 -11.77 13.49
C LEU A 102 -14.54 -11.04 14.67
N PRO A 103 -13.20 -11.09 14.77
CA PRO A 103 -12.48 -10.41 15.84
C PRO A 103 -12.61 -8.89 15.70
N ASP A 104 -12.51 -8.17 16.80
CA ASP A 104 -12.41 -6.70 16.76
C ASP A 104 -11.20 -6.28 15.93
N ILE A 105 -11.39 -5.35 14.99
CA ILE A 105 -10.30 -4.73 14.25
C ILE A 105 -9.97 -3.34 14.81
N SER A 106 -8.78 -2.82 14.46
CA SER A 106 -8.34 -1.49 14.86
C SER A 106 -9.40 -0.44 14.54
N PRO A 107 -9.65 0.56 15.41
CA PRO A 107 -10.67 1.59 15.17
C PRO A 107 -10.39 2.47 13.94
N GLU A 108 -9.14 2.46 13.46
CA GLU A 108 -8.74 3.10 12.21
C GLU A 108 -9.13 2.30 10.97
N ALA A 109 -9.55 1.04 11.12
CA ALA A 109 -9.94 0.16 10.02
C ALA A 109 -11.46 -0.06 10.00
N ASN A 110 -12.03 -0.01 8.79
CA ASN A 110 -13.41 -0.44 8.54
C ASN A 110 -13.38 -1.46 7.42
N CYS A 111 -13.82 -2.68 7.69
CA CYS A 111 -13.72 -3.80 6.77
C CYS A 111 -15.09 -4.38 6.45
N THR A 112 -15.25 -4.83 5.20
CA THR A 112 -16.43 -5.55 4.73
C THR A 112 -16.05 -6.99 4.44
N LEU A 113 -16.73 -7.94 5.07
CA LEU A 113 -16.68 -9.35 4.69
C LEU A 113 -17.65 -9.56 3.53
N GLN A 114 -17.12 -9.93 2.36
CA GLN A 114 -17.90 -10.03 1.13
C GLN A 114 -18.92 -11.18 1.16
N PRO A 115 -19.95 -11.19 0.29
CA PRO A 115 -21.05 -12.17 0.36
C PRO A 115 -20.66 -13.65 0.25
N HIS A 116 -19.52 -13.93 -0.36
CA HIS A 116 -18.98 -15.28 -0.53
C HIS A 116 -18.04 -15.70 0.62
N CYS A 117 -17.83 -14.83 1.62
CA CYS A 117 -17.12 -15.05 2.87
C CYS A 117 -15.65 -15.47 2.74
N THR A 118 -15.08 -15.33 1.55
CA THR A 118 -13.66 -15.57 1.29
C THR A 118 -12.92 -14.34 0.79
N ALA A 119 -13.58 -13.18 0.76
CA ALA A 119 -12.94 -11.90 0.49
C ALA A 119 -13.28 -10.86 1.55
N ILE A 120 -12.28 -10.04 1.86
CA ILE A 120 -12.32 -8.94 2.82
C ILE A 120 -11.87 -7.68 2.08
N ASP A 121 -12.61 -6.59 2.28
CA ASP A 121 -12.29 -5.29 1.71
C ASP A 121 -12.28 -4.22 2.82
N CYS A 122 -11.13 -3.57 3.03
CA CYS A 122 -10.89 -2.67 4.14
C CYS A 122 -10.48 -1.26 3.68
N SER A 123 -10.97 -0.26 4.41
CA SER A 123 -10.39 1.09 4.45
C SER A 123 -9.70 1.32 5.78
N ILE A 124 -8.41 1.64 5.71
CA ILE A 124 -7.54 1.83 6.88
C ILE A 124 -7.07 3.28 6.92
N PHE A 125 -7.48 4.04 7.93
CA PHE A 125 -7.02 5.39 8.16
C PHE A 125 -5.62 5.39 8.78
N SER A 126 -4.71 6.20 8.24
CA SER A 126 -3.40 6.45 8.84
C SER A 126 -3.41 7.84 9.48
N PRO A 127 -3.40 7.95 10.83
CA PRO A 127 -3.30 9.24 11.51
C PRO A 127 -2.02 10.00 11.15
N ARG A 128 -0.93 9.27 10.87
CA ARG A 128 0.36 9.88 10.49
C ARG A 128 0.33 10.48 9.10
N LEU A 129 -0.29 9.81 8.14
CA LEU A 129 -0.38 10.30 6.76
C LEU A 129 -1.62 11.17 6.53
N GLY A 130 -2.51 11.27 7.53
CA GLY A 130 -3.73 12.07 7.47
C GLY A 130 -4.73 11.59 6.41
N ARG A 131 -4.62 10.33 5.96
CA ARG A 131 -5.43 9.77 4.87
C ARG A 131 -5.70 8.28 5.05
N SER A 132 -6.73 7.80 4.36
CA SER A 132 -7.10 6.38 4.34
C SER A 132 -6.48 5.65 3.16
N PHE A 133 -6.31 4.34 3.32
CA PHE A 133 -5.84 3.44 2.30
C PHE A 133 -6.78 2.26 2.11
N HIS A 134 -6.88 1.78 0.87
CA HIS A 134 -7.61 0.57 0.50
C HIS A 134 -6.71 -0.66 0.61
N ALA A 135 -7.21 -1.69 1.28
CA ALA A 135 -6.58 -3.01 1.32
C ALA A 135 -7.65 -4.09 1.19
N ALA A 136 -7.45 -5.05 0.29
CA ALA A 136 -8.37 -6.16 0.11
C ALA A 136 -7.62 -7.50 0.03
N VAL A 137 -8.28 -8.56 0.46
CA VAL A 137 -7.82 -9.94 0.32
C VAL A 137 -8.97 -10.74 -0.26
N ASP A 138 -8.72 -11.49 -1.32
CA ASP A 138 -9.70 -12.39 -1.95
C ASP A 138 -9.09 -13.78 -2.08
N ILE A 139 -9.72 -14.76 -1.43
CA ILE A 139 -9.32 -16.16 -1.46
C ILE A 139 -10.24 -16.90 -2.43
N ASP A 140 -9.63 -17.49 -3.46
CA ASP A 140 -10.30 -18.35 -4.41
C ASP A 140 -9.89 -19.80 -4.13
N PRO A 141 -10.66 -20.52 -3.29
CA PRO A 141 -10.35 -21.90 -2.91
C PRO A 141 -10.45 -22.85 -4.10
N CYS A 142 -11.26 -22.54 -5.12
CA CYS A 142 -11.44 -23.37 -6.31
C CYS A 142 -10.16 -23.45 -7.15
N HIS A 143 -9.43 -22.33 -7.25
CA HIS A 143 -8.17 -22.26 -7.97
C HIS A 143 -6.95 -22.30 -7.05
N ALA A 144 -7.17 -22.48 -5.74
CA ALA A 144 -6.16 -22.45 -4.69
C ALA A 144 -5.21 -21.24 -4.84
N ARG A 145 -5.80 -20.06 -5.00
CA ARG A 145 -5.08 -18.79 -5.14
C ARG A 145 -5.65 -17.75 -4.19
N MET A 146 -4.82 -16.79 -3.86
CA MET A 146 -5.18 -15.61 -3.09
C MET A 146 -4.72 -14.38 -3.86
N MET A 147 -5.58 -13.38 -3.89
CA MET A 147 -5.24 -12.03 -4.33
C MET A 147 -5.13 -11.15 -3.09
N VAL A 148 -4.04 -10.41 -2.97
CA VAL A 148 -3.88 -9.34 -1.98
C VAL A 148 -3.76 -8.04 -2.75
N GLN A 149 -4.62 -7.08 -2.42
CA GLN A 149 -4.62 -5.75 -2.99
C GLN A 149 -4.29 -4.73 -1.91
N ILE A 150 -3.40 -3.80 -2.23
CA ILE A 150 -3.14 -2.60 -1.43
C ILE A 150 -3.12 -1.44 -2.43
N GLU A 151 -4.13 -0.59 -2.40
CA GLU A 151 -4.31 0.45 -3.41
C GLU A 151 -4.27 -0.14 -4.84
N LYS A 152 -3.38 0.38 -5.72
CA LYS A 152 -3.14 -0.15 -7.06
C LYS A 152 -2.28 -1.42 -7.08
N MET A 153 -1.61 -1.75 -5.99
CA MET A 153 -0.77 -2.95 -5.93
C MET A 153 -1.64 -4.20 -5.80
N ASN A 154 -1.34 -5.21 -6.61
CA ASN A 154 -2.06 -6.48 -6.63
C ASN A 154 -1.04 -7.63 -6.64
N PHE A 155 -1.18 -8.55 -5.68
CA PHE A 155 -0.33 -9.71 -5.53
C PHE A 155 -1.16 -10.98 -5.68
N ASN A 156 -0.79 -11.83 -6.62
CA ASN A 156 -1.42 -13.14 -6.78
C ASN A 156 -0.51 -14.23 -6.21
N VAL A 157 -1.01 -14.92 -5.18
CA VAL A 157 -0.28 -15.96 -4.47
C VAL A 157 -0.98 -17.30 -4.68
N GLY A 158 -0.23 -18.28 -5.19
CA GLY A 158 -0.69 -19.67 -5.20
C GLY A 158 -0.61 -20.25 -3.79
N LEU A 159 -1.71 -20.83 -3.30
CA LEU A 159 -1.82 -21.43 -1.98
C LEU A 159 -1.23 -22.86 -1.92
N LEU A 160 -1.00 -23.47 -3.10
CA LEU A 160 -0.38 -24.79 -3.23
C LEU A 160 0.98 -24.67 -3.91
N GLU A 161 2.05 -25.19 -3.28
CA GLU A 161 3.33 -25.36 -3.96
C GLU A 161 3.25 -26.49 -5.00
N LYS A 162 3.50 -26.21 -6.27
CA LYS A 162 3.77 -27.28 -7.24
C LYS A 162 5.24 -27.69 -7.13
N GLN A 163 5.55 -28.75 -6.36
CA GLN A 163 6.76 -29.54 -6.62
C GLN A 163 6.40 -30.71 -7.53
N TYR A 164 7.08 -30.81 -8.67
CA TYR A 164 6.91 -31.95 -9.59
C TYR A 164 7.15 -33.27 -8.84
N GLY A 165 6.09 -34.03 -8.57
CA GLY A 165 6.16 -35.43 -8.14
C GLY A 165 6.00 -35.76 -6.65
N LYS A 166 5.69 -34.82 -5.74
CA LYS A 166 5.33 -35.13 -4.33
C LYS A 166 4.24 -34.20 -3.79
N ASN A 167 3.39 -34.72 -2.90
CA ASN A 167 2.31 -33.97 -2.24
C ASN A 167 2.84 -32.76 -1.45
N VAL A 168 2.01 -31.73 -1.39
CA VAL A 168 2.35 -30.31 -1.31
C VAL A 168 2.23 -29.78 0.11
N GLY A 169 3.25 -29.05 0.59
CA GLY A 169 3.18 -28.29 1.83
C GLY A 169 2.24 -27.08 1.72
N GLN A 170 1.53 -26.78 2.80
CA GLN A 170 0.68 -25.59 2.94
C GLN A 170 1.55 -24.36 3.21
N LYS A 171 1.29 -23.25 2.51
CA LYS A 171 1.86 -21.94 2.87
C LYS A 171 0.95 -21.28 3.89
N ASP A 172 1.51 -20.94 5.05
CA ASP A 172 0.79 -20.16 6.06
C ASP A 172 1.05 -18.66 5.84
N LEU A 173 -0.02 -17.88 6.02
CA LEU A 173 0.05 -16.44 6.15
C LEU A 173 0.19 -16.12 7.63
N ILE A 174 1.35 -15.61 8.02
CA ILE A 174 1.54 -15.10 9.36
C ILE A 174 1.47 -13.58 9.28
N LEU A 175 0.43 -13.01 9.89
CA LEU A 175 0.36 -11.58 10.19
C LEU A 175 1.12 -11.38 11.50
N GLU A 176 2.37 -10.93 11.39
CA GLU A 176 3.15 -10.55 12.58
C GLU A 176 2.92 -9.06 12.87
N GLU A 177 2.41 -8.77 14.06
CA GLU A 177 2.35 -7.42 14.62
C GLU A 177 3.75 -7.06 15.15
N ILE A 178 4.42 -6.07 14.55
CA ILE A 178 5.64 -5.53 15.15
C ILE A 178 5.24 -4.59 16.27
N GLN A 179 5.39 -5.04 17.52
CA GLN A 179 5.26 -4.14 18.66
C GLN A 179 6.19 -2.92 18.48
N ASN A 180 5.58 -1.74 18.51
CA ASN A 180 6.16 -0.38 18.35
C ASN A 180 6.16 0.25 16.94
N ASN A 181 5.55 -0.37 15.92
CA ASN A 181 5.39 0.28 14.63
C ASN A 181 4.16 -0.31 13.95
N CYS A 182 3.06 0.45 13.84
CA CYS A 182 1.72 0.05 13.38
C CYS A 182 1.65 -0.50 11.94
N TYR A 183 2.42 -1.53 11.64
CA TYR A 183 2.52 -2.20 10.35
C TYR A 183 2.32 -3.70 10.58
N TYR A 184 1.54 -4.31 9.70
CA TYR A 184 1.45 -5.76 9.60
C TYR A 184 2.44 -6.23 8.54
N ILE A 185 3.33 -7.16 8.88
CA ILE A 185 4.17 -7.84 7.90
C ILE A 185 3.43 -9.08 7.42
N PHE A 186 3.31 -9.20 6.10
CA PHE A 186 2.86 -10.44 5.45
C PHE A 186 4.06 -11.36 5.26
N ASN A 187 4.24 -12.31 6.17
CA ASN A 187 5.28 -13.34 6.05
C ASN A 187 4.69 -14.63 5.48
N PHE A 188 5.23 -15.08 4.33
CA PHE A 188 4.95 -16.40 3.76
C PHE A 188 6.00 -17.39 4.26
N ASN A 189 5.66 -18.17 5.27
CA ASN A 189 6.56 -19.21 5.77
C ASN A 189 6.25 -20.58 5.14
N ARG A 190 7.31 -21.34 4.90
CA ARG A 190 7.27 -22.73 4.44
C ARG A 190 7.24 -23.63 5.67
N MET A 191 6.19 -24.44 5.85
CA MET A 191 6.24 -25.54 6.82
C MET A 191 7.20 -26.62 6.31
N SER A 192 8.23 -26.91 7.10
CA SER A 192 9.24 -27.96 6.87
C SER A 192 8.69 -29.34 7.14
#